data_AF-A0A2N9JAP8-F1
#
_entry.id   AF-A0A2N9JAP8-F1
#
_cell.length_a   1.000
_cell.length_b   1.000
_cell.length_c   1.000
_cell.angle_alpha   90.00
_cell.angle_beta   90.00
_cell.angle_gamma   90.00
#
_symmetry.space_group_name_H-M   'P 1'
#
loop_
_entity.id
_entity.type
_entity.pdbx_description
1 polymer ?
#
loop_
_entity_poly.entity_id
_entity_poly.type
_entity_poly.pdbx_seq_one_letter_code
_entity_poly.pdbx_strand_id
1 'polypeptide(L)'
;MNGQKGINPNTPREFFNMKHCLARNVIERCFGLLKGRWAILRTKSFYPVKIQCRIITACCLLHNHIRREMPIDPLENELSEVTSGQGLDGDVIRYVETSDIWSTWRDDLAKEMFNKWRGARH
;
A
#
# COMPACT_ATOMS: atom_id res chain seq x y z
N MET A 1 -1.68 -12.11 19.82
CA MET A 1 -2.52 -11.04 20.39
C MET A 1 -1.62 -9.98 20.99
N ASN A 2 -1.53 -8.78 20.39
CA ASN A 2 -1.05 -7.57 21.06
C ASN A 2 -1.79 -6.38 20.42
N GLY A 3 -2.67 -5.79 21.22
CA GLY A 3 -3.66 -4.83 20.80
C GLY A 3 -3.07 -3.54 20.23
N GLN A 4 -3.78 -3.00 19.25
CA GLN A 4 -3.69 -1.61 18.81
C GLN A 4 -3.98 -0.69 20.01
N LYS A 5 -2.96 -0.39 20.83
CA LYS A 5 -2.98 0.82 21.65
C LYS A 5 -3.09 1.98 20.68
N GLY A 6 -4.11 2.82 20.86
CA GLY A 6 -4.28 4.05 20.07
C GLY A 6 -2.98 4.84 20.07
N ILE A 7 -2.27 4.79 18.94
CA ILE A 7 -0.94 5.39 18.81
C ILE A 7 -1.19 6.89 18.75
N ASN A 8 -0.96 7.58 19.87
CA ASN A 8 -0.83 9.02 19.88
C ASN A 8 0.66 9.32 19.64
N PRO A 9 1.08 9.58 18.39
CA PRO A 9 2.49 9.77 18.10
C PRO A 9 3.01 11.01 18.82
N ASN A 10 4.15 10.87 19.46
CA ASN A 10 4.80 11.93 20.24
C ASN A 10 5.89 12.64 19.41
N THR A 11 6.36 12.00 18.34
CA THR A 11 7.37 12.57 17.45
C THR A 11 6.89 12.69 16.00
N PRO A 12 7.44 13.63 15.21
CA PRO A 12 7.17 13.72 13.78
C PRO A 12 7.43 12.41 13.03
N ARG A 13 8.50 11.70 13.41
CA ARG A 13 8.88 10.42 12.82
C ARG A 13 7.84 9.33 13.09
N GLU A 14 7.33 9.23 14.31
CA GLU A 14 6.26 8.29 14.66
C GLU A 14 4.97 8.58 13.88
N PHE A 15 4.59 9.85 13.75
CA PHE A 15 3.39 10.24 13.00
C PHE A 15 3.55 9.91 11.51
N PHE A 16 4.71 10.22 10.93
CA PHE A 16 5.03 9.86 9.55
C PHE A 16 4.96 8.35 9.33
N ASN A 17 5.64 7.56 10.17
CA ASN A 17 5.63 6.10 10.08
C ASN A 17 4.22 5.55 10.22
N MET A 18 3.42 6.06 11.16
CA MET A 18 2.03 5.65 11.32
C MET A 18 1.22 5.90 10.04
N LYS A 19 1.28 7.11 9.48
CA LYS A 19 0.56 7.46 8.24
C LYS A 19 1.07 6.66 7.04
N HIS A 20 2.38 6.46 6.94
CA HIS A 20 3.00 5.66 5.89
C HIS A 20 2.58 4.19 5.97
N CYS A 21 2.57 3.59 7.17
CA CYS A 21 2.10 2.22 7.37
C CYS A 21 0.61 2.08 7.01
N LEU A 22 -0.23 3.06 7.36
CA LEU A 22 -1.64 3.05 6.97
C LEU A 22 -1.81 3.11 5.45
N ALA A 23 -1.09 4.01 4.77
CA ALA A 23 -1.12 4.11 3.32
C ALA A 23 -0.61 2.82 2.65
N ARG A 24 0.50 2.26 3.14
CA ARG A 24 1.07 1.00 2.67
C ARG A 24 0.06 -0.15 2.81
N ASN A 25 -0.61 -0.28 3.96
CA ASN A 25 -1.61 -1.31 4.18
C ASN A 25 -2.76 -1.24 3.16
N VAL A 26 -3.25 -0.04 2.85
CA VAL A 26 -4.29 0.14 1.81
C VAL A 26 -3.78 -0.35 0.45
N ILE A 27 -2.58 0.06 0.05
CA ILE A 27 -1.97 -0.33 -1.24
C ILE A 27 -1.74 -1.84 -1.31
N GLU A 28 -1.24 -2.45 -0.24
CA GLU A 28 -1.00 -3.90 -0.17
C GLU A 28 -2.30 -4.70 -0.29
N ARG A 29 -3.36 -4.27 0.42
CA ARG A 29 -4.69 -4.88 0.30
C ARG A 29 -5.23 -4.76 -1.12
N CYS A 30 -5.09 -3.61 -1.77
CA CYS A 30 -5.49 -3.43 -3.17
C CYS A 30 -4.76 -4.41 -4.11
N PHE A 31 -3.43 -4.57 -3.95
CA PHE A 31 -2.68 -5.53 -4.74
C PHE A 31 -3.04 -6.99 -4.42
N GLY A 32 -3.36 -7.30 -3.16
CA GLY A 32 -3.87 -8.61 -2.76
C GLY A 32 -5.16 -8.96 -3.48
N LEU A 33 -6.13 -8.03 -3.51
CA LEU A 33 -7.40 -8.20 -4.23
C LEU A 33 -7.19 -8.37 -5.75
N LEU A 34 -6.32 -7.57 -6.35
CA LEU A 34 -6.01 -7.72 -7.77
C LEU A 34 -5.37 -9.08 -8.07
N LYS A 35 -4.39 -9.51 -7.27
CA LYS A 35 -3.71 -10.80 -7.46
C LYS A 35 -4.63 -11.99 -7.23
N GLY A 36 -5.53 -11.93 -6.24
CA GLY A 36 -6.44 -13.03 -5.99
C GLY A 36 -7.47 -13.20 -7.10
N ARG A 37 -7.98 -12.09 -7.66
CA ARG A 37 -8.91 -12.11 -8.80
C ARG A 37 -8.24 -12.50 -10.11
N TRP A 38 -7.07 -11.93 -10.39
CA TRP A 38 -6.38 -12.09 -11.67
C TRP A 38 -5.20 -13.04 -11.53
N ALA A 39 -5.40 -14.31 -11.87
CA ALA A 39 -4.39 -15.35 -11.75
C ALA A 39 -3.05 -15.01 -12.45
N ILE A 40 -3.11 -14.26 -13.56
CA ILE A 40 -1.93 -13.79 -14.31
C ILE A 40 -0.99 -12.90 -13.49
N LEU A 41 -1.49 -12.25 -12.43
CA LEU A 41 -0.69 -11.40 -11.54
C LEU A 41 -0.03 -12.19 -10.38
N ARG A 42 -0.36 -13.48 -10.22
CA ARG A 42 0.17 -14.33 -9.14
C ARG A 42 1.52 -14.95 -9.48
N THR A 43 1.78 -15.19 -10.75
CA THR A 43 3.01 -15.86 -11.22
C THR A 43 3.97 -14.87 -11.86
N LYS A 44 5.27 -15.18 -11.81
CA LYS A 44 6.27 -14.46 -12.59
C LYS A 44 5.94 -14.65 -14.07
N SER A 45 5.64 -13.55 -14.74
CA SER A 45 5.42 -13.56 -16.18
C SER A 45 6.74 -13.28 -16.90
N PHE A 46 7.03 -14.05 -17.96
CA PHE A 46 8.20 -13.84 -18.81
C PHE A 46 7.99 -12.74 -19.87
N TYR A 47 6.97 -11.91 -19.70
CA TYR A 47 6.69 -10.81 -20.61
C TYR A 47 7.68 -9.65 -20.43
N PRO A 48 8.02 -8.94 -21.51
CA PRO A 48 8.75 -7.67 -21.41
C PRO A 48 8.04 -6.68 -20.49
N VAL A 49 8.79 -5.82 -19.79
CA VAL A 49 8.26 -4.84 -18.83
C VAL A 49 7.09 -4.02 -19.40
N LYS A 50 7.19 -3.57 -20.66
CA LYS A 50 6.12 -2.82 -21.35
C LYS A 50 4.79 -3.60 -21.40
N ILE A 51 4.85 -4.92 -21.61
CA ILE A 51 3.68 -5.78 -21.65
C ILE A 51 3.16 -6.06 -20.24
N GLN A 52 4.04 -6.26 -19.26
CA GLN A 52 3.64 -6.38 -17.86
C GLN A 52 2.85 -5.15 -17.38
N CYS A 53 3.33 -3.93 -17.69
CA CYS A 53 2.61 -2.70 -17.37
C CYS A 53 1.22 -2.64 -18.03
N ARG A 54 1.10 -3.08 -19.29
CA ARG A 54 -0.21 -3.14 -19.99
C ARG A 54 -1.16 -4.15 -19.34
N ILE A 55 -0.67 -5.33 -18.95
CA ILE A 55 -1.46 -6.35 -18.25
C ILE A 55 -1.98 -5.79 -16.93
N ILE A 56 -1.10 -5.20 -16.10
CA ILE A 56 -1.48 -4.59 -14.82
C ILE A 56 -2.54 -3.50 -15.05
N THR A 57 -2.33 -2.64 -16.04
CA THR A 57 -3.29 -1.56 -16.37
C THR A 57 -4.65 -2.13 -16.78
N ALA A 58 -4.67 -3.14 -17.66
CA ALA A 58 -5.91 -3.79 -18.08
C ALA A 58 -6.65 -4.42 -16.90
N CYS A 59 -5.94 -5.13 -16.00
CA CYS A 59 -6.52 -5.69 -14.78
C CYS A 59 -7.13 -4.62 -13.87
N CYS A 60 -6.46 -3.47 -13.69
CA CYS A 60 -6.97 -2.35 -12.92
C CYS A 60 -8.23 -1.73 -13.57
N LEU A 61 -8.21 -1.52 -14.88
CA LEU A 61 -9.37 -0.96 -15.61
C LEU A 61 -10.59 -1.88 -15.50
N LEU A 62 -10.40 -3.18 -15.71
CA LEU A 62 -11.47 -4.17 -15.57
C LEU A 62 -11.98 -4.25 -14.13
N HIS A 63 -11.09 -4.24 -13.14
CA HIS A 63 -11.49 -4.24 -11.72
C HIS A 63 -12.33 -2.99 -11.39
N ASN A 64 -11.89 -1.81 -11.84
CA ASN A 64 -12.61 -0.56 -11.61
C ASN A 64 -13.97 -0.53 -12.31
N HIS A 65 -14.05 -1.07 -13.52
CA HIS A 65 -15.32 -1.19 -14.23
C HIS A 65 -16.28 -2.10 -13.48
N ILE A 66 -15.82 -3.29 -13.07
CA ILE A 66 -16.62 -4.23 -12.29
C ILE A 66 -17.12 -3.59 -11.00
N ARG A 67 -16.25 -2.92 -10.25
CA ARG A 67 -16.61 -2.18 -9.01
C ARG A 67 -17.71 -1.14 -9.23
N ARG A 68 -17.75 -0.53 -10.41
CA ARG A 68 -18.72 0.51 -10.74
C ARG A 68 -20.07 -0.08 -11.14
N GLU A 69 -20.06 -1.16 -11.92
CA GLU A 69 -21.29 -1.75 -12.48
C GLU A 69 -21.89 -2.85 -11.58
N MET A 70 -21.10 -3.46 -10.69
CA MET A 70 -21.55 -4.51 -9.77
C MET A 70 -21.53 -3.98 -8.31
N PRO A 71 -22.69 -3.62 -7.74
CA PRO A 71 -22.78 -3.12 -6.37
C PRO A 71 -22.31 -4.13 -5.31
N ILE A 72 -22.42 -5.41 -5.62
CA ILE A 72 -21.94 -6.52 -4.79
C ILE A 72 -21.13 -7.44 -5.72
N ASP A 73 -19.85 -7.61 -5.41
CA ASP A 73 -18.97 -8.54 -6.11
C ASP A 73 -18.68 -9.75 -5.20
N PRO A 74 -19.34 -10.91 -5.43
CA PRO A 74 -19.17 -12.09 -4.60
C PRO A 74 -17.71 -12.55 -4.52
N LEU A 75 -16.95 -12.40 -5.61
CA LEU A 75 -15.56 -12.84 -5.69
C LEU A 75 -14.65 -11.97 -4.84
N GLU A 76 -14.95 -10.68 -4.74
CA GLU A 76 -14.18 -9.77 -3.91
C GLU A 76 -14.44 -9.97 -2.42
N ASN A 77 -15.69 -10.25 -2.04
CA ASN A 77 -16.06 -10.51 -0.66
C ASN A 77 -15.29 -11.74 -0.13
N GLU A 78 -15.29 -12.83 -0.89
CA GLU A 78 -14.52 -14.05 -0.59
C GLU A 78 -13.01 -13.77 -0.52
N LEU A 79 -12.49 -12.96 -1.46
CA LEU A 79 -11.06 -12.68 -1.52
C LEU A 79 -10.57 -11.73 -0.41
N SER A 80 -11.43 -10.84 0.07
CA SER A 80 -11.11 -9.92 1.17
C SER A 80 -10.81 -10.67 2.47
N GLU A 81 -11.43 -11.83 2.68
CA GLU A 81 -11.19 -12.71 3.83
C GLU A 81 -9.85 -13.45 3.70
N VAL A 82 -9.51 -13.93 2.50
CA VAL A 82 -8.28 -14.70 2.23
C VAL A 82 -7.01 -13.83 2.20
N THR A 83 -7.10 -12.61 1.68
CA THR A 83 -5.94 -11.71 1.50
C THR A 83 -5.37 -11.16 2.81
N SER A 84 -6.09 -11.30 3.93
CA SER A 84 -5.61 -10.92 5.27
C SER A 84 -4.44 -11.79 5.78
N GLY A 85 -4.10 -12.89 5.08
CA GLY A 85 -3.04 -13.84 5.49
C GLY A 85 -1.76 -13.86 4.66
N GLN A 86 -1.64 -13.08 3.57
CA GLN A 86 -0.46 -13.13 2.70
C GLN A 86 0.56 -12.04 3.08
N GLY A 87 1.50 -12.40 3.95
CA GLY A 87 2.70 -11.59 4.21
C GLY A 87 3.56 -11.46 2.95
N LEU A 88 3.89 -10.22 2.60
CA LEU A 88 4.76 -9.92 1.46
C LEU A 88 6.22 -10.16 1.87
N ASP A 89 6.79 -11.27 1.42
CA ASP A 89 8.24 -11.49 1.40
C ASP A 89 8.84 -10.63 0.27
N GLY A 90 9.05 -9.35 0.60
CA GLY A 90 9.65 -8.36 -0.29
C GLY A 90 11.15 -8.28 -0.03
N ASP A 91 11.93 -8.67 -1.04
CA ASP A 91 13.39 -8.60 -1.04
C ASP A 91 13.87 -7.21 -0.60
N VAL A 92 14.67 -7.17 0.46
CA VAL A 92 15.14 -5.92 1.08
C VAL A 92 16.15 -5.27 0.13
N ILE A 93 15.87 -4.05 -0.32
CA ILE A 93 16.81 -3.26 -1.14
C ILE A 93 18.12 -3.09 -0.36
N ARG A 94 19.20 -3.74 -0.83
CA ARG A 94 20.50 -3.81 -0.13
C ARG A 94 21.43 -2.63 -0.40
N TYR A 95 21.15 -1.81 -1.42
CA TYR A 95 22.03 -0.70 -1.80
C TYR A 95 21.22 0.57 -2.05
N VAL A 96 21.45 1.56 -1.19
CA VAL A 96 21.06 2.96 -1.37
C VAL A 96 22.35 3.76 -1.19
N GLU A 97 22.79 4.45 -2.24
CA GLU A 97 23.77 5.52 -2.09
C GLU A 97 23.15 6.59 -1.18
N THR A 98 23.79 6.86 -0.04
CA THR A 98 23.26 7.78 0.97
C THR A 98 23.54 9.21 0.55
N SER A 99 22.70 9.72 -0.34
CA SER A 99 22.45 11.14 -0.38
C SER A 99 21.54 11.49 0.81
N ASP A 100 22.01 12.39 1.66
CA ASP A 100 21.26 12.97 2.77
C ASP A 100 20.01 13.74 2.31
N ILE A 101 19.94 14.13 1.03
CA ILE A 101 18.82 14.84 0.40
C ILE A 101 17.47 14.16 0.68
N TRP A 102 17.37 12.85 0.46
CA TRP A 102 16.11 12.12 0.64
C TRP A 102 15.72 11.96 2.12
N SER A 103 16.73 11.82 2.99
CA SER A 103 16.50 11.73 4.43
C SER A 103 16.01 13.07 4.98
N THR A 104 16.64 14.16 4.56
CA THR A 104 16.26 15.54 4.91
C THR A 104 14.86 15.86 4.43
N TRP A 105 14.54 15.59 3.16
CA TRP A 105 13.20 15.82 2.62
C TRP A 105 12.11 15.06 3.41
N ARG A 106 12.36 13.78 3.72
CA ARG A 106 11.42 12.97 4.52
C ARG A 106 11.24 13.57 5.92
N ASP A 107 12.33 13.99 6.56
CA ASP A 107 12.27 14.53 7.92
C ASP A 107 11.54 15.88 7.97
N ASP A 108 11.70 16.71 6.94
CA ASP A 108 10.96 17.97 6.82
C ASP A 108 9.48 17.75 6.54
N LEU A 109 9.13 16.82 5.65
CA LEU A 109 7.74 16.40 5.44
C LEU A 109 7.12 15.86 6.74
N ALA A 110 7.86 15.05 7.50
CA ALA A 110 7.40 14.51 8.77
C ALA A 110 7.10 15.64 9.78
N LYS A 111 7.96 16.65 9.88
CA LYS A 111 7.74 17.84 10.74
C LYS A 111 6.49 18.61 10.30
N GLU A 112 6.33 18.87 9.02
CA GLU A 112 5.17 19.60 8.48
C GLU A 112 3.86 18.86 8.79
N MET A 113 3.81 17.56 8.45
CA MET A 113 2.66 16.69 8.71
C MET A 113 2.28 16.67 10.20
N PHE A 114 3.28 16.59 11.08
CA PHE A 114 3.06 16.55 12.53
C PHE A 114 2.58 17.89 13.08
N ASN A 115 3.15 19.01 12.63
CA ASN A 115 2.73 20.34 13.06
C ASN A 115 1.29 20.65 12.61
N LYS A 116 0.93 20.30 11.37
CA LYS A 116 -0.46 20.40 10.88
C LYS A 116 -1.42 19.57 11.72
N TRP A 117 -1.03 18.34 12.07
CA TRP A 117 -1.84 17.45 12.90
C TRP A 117 -2.02 17.97 14.34
N ARG A 118 -0.98 18.55 14.95
CA ARG A 118 -1.10 19.18 16.28
C ARG A 118 -1.95 20.43 16.24
N GLY A 119 -1.79 21.29 15.23
CA GLY A 119 -2.55 22.52 15.07
C GLY A 119 -4.05 22.29 14.84
N ALA A 120 -4.45 21.17 14.22
CA ALA A 120 -5.85 20.81 14.02
C ALA A 120 -6.55 20.20 15.25
N ARG A 121 -5.83 19.99 16.37
CA ARG A 121 -6.38 19.45 17.63
C ARG A 121 -6.57 20.51 18.73
N HIS A 122 -6.26 21.76 18.44
CA HIS A 122 -6.57 22.94 19.24
C HIS A 122 -7.69 23.73 18.58
#